data_AF-K0XUD6-F1
#
_entry.id   AF-K0XUD6-F1
#
_cell.length_a   1.000
_cell.length_b   1.000
_cell.length_c   1.000
_cell.angle_alpha   90.00
_cell.angle_beta   90.00
_cell.angle_gamma   90.00
#
_symmetry.space_group_name_H-M   'P 1'
#
loop_
_entity.id
_entity.type
_entity.pdbx_description
1 polymer ?
#
loop_
_entity_poly.entity_id
_entity_poly.type
_entity_poly.pdbx_seq_one_letter_code
_entity_poly.pdbx_strand_id
1 'polypeptide(L)'
;MNTVKGGMLFGYLQSEDCILQLDERNEKTESKYFLENYLNTELSMNGTTSGKFAVQYFDSANNNIIQIADVFANLYYSHMKTGGYKEDIQKLKDAKILKCLFKFPV
;
A
#
# COMPACT_ATOMS: atom_id res chain seq x y z
N MET A 1 -20.73 -16.68 -30.93
CA MET A 1 -19.41 -16.26 -30.41
C MET A 1 -19.66 -15.24 -29.31
N ASN A 2 -19.53 -15.67 -28.05
CA ASN A 2 -19.77 -14.81 -26.89
C ASN A 2 -18.46 -14.16 -26.47
N THR A 3 -18.33 -12.85 -26.67
CA THR A 3 -17.24 -12.06 -26.11
C THR A 3 -17.62 -11.72 -24.67
N VAL A 4 -16.92 -12.32 -23.71
CA VAL A 4 -17.03 -11.99 -22.29
C VAL A 4 -16.49 -10.57 -22.12
N LYS A 5 -17.37 -9.58 -21.94
CA LYS A 5 -16.99 -8.26 -21.45
C LYS A 5 -16.49 -8.44 -20.01
N GLY A 6 -15.17 -8.33 -19.83
CA GLY A 6 -14.53 -8.30 -18.53
C GLY A 6 -15.22 -7.27 -17.63
N GLY A 7 -15.57 -7.69 -16.42
CA GLY A 7 -16.27 -6.89 -15.42
C GLY A 7 -15.47 -5.65 -15.04
N MET A 8 -15.80 -4.54 -15.71
CA MET A 8 -16.13 -3.24 -15.14
C MET A 8 -15.47 -2.92 -13.78
N LEU A 9 -14.25 -2.38 -13.82
CA LEU A 9 -13.61 -1.60 -12.75
C LEU A 9 -14.04 -0.11 -12.81
N PHE A 10 -15.28 0.19 -13.24
CA PHE A 10 -15.76 1.57 -13.34
C PHE A 10 -16.15 2.07 -11.95
N GLY A 11 -15.26 2.83 -11.31
CA GLY A 11 -15.59 3.58 -10.09
C GLY A 11 -14.49 3.63 -9.03
N TYR A 12 -13.42 2.82 -9.13
CA TYR A 12 -12.34 2.83 -8.13
C TYR A 12 -11.23 3.83 -8.43
N LEU A 13 -11.01 4.16 -9.70
CA LEU A 13 -10.04 5.16 -10.12
C LEU A 13 -10.80 6.36 -10.66
N GLN A 14 -10.70 7.48 -9.96
CA GLN A 14 -11.27 8.74 -10.42
C GLN A 14 -10.48 9.25 -11.62
N SER A 15 -11.11 10.07 -12.46
CA SER A 15 -10.50 10.74 -13.62
C SER A 15 -9.60 11.91 -13.20
N GLU A 16 -8.76 11.71 -12.19
CA GLU A 16 -7.87 12.70 -11.61
C GLU A 16 -6.41 12.24 -11.68
N ASP A 17 -5.48 13.20 -11.62
CA ASP A 17 -4.06 12.88 -11.55
C ASP A 17 -3.77 12.14 -10.23
N CYS A 18 -3.11 10.99 -10.35
CA CYS A 18 -2.84 10.09 -9.22
C CYS A 18 -1.35 10.11 -8.88
N ILE A 19 -1.04 10.37 -7.61
CA ILE A 19 0.33 10.31 -7.10
C ILE A 19 0.47 9.03 -6.27
N LEU A 20 1.32 8.12 -6.74
CA LEU A 20 1.67 6.89 -6.05
C LEU A 20 3.03 7.07 -5.37
N GLN A 21 3.07 6.90 -4.05
CA GLN A 21 4.32 6.94 -3.27
C GLN A 21 4.68 5.52 -2.85
N LEU A 22 5.83 5.03 -3.31
CA LEU A 22 6.29 3.67 -3.07
C LEU A 22 7.58 3.69 -2.25
N ASP A 23 7.70 2.73 -1.33
CA ASP A 23 8.89 2.56 -0.51
C ASP A 23 9.95 1.75 -1.27
N GLU A 24 11.15 2.33 -1.42
CA GLU A 24 12.28 1.71 -2.12
C GLU A 24 12.81 0.46 -1.43
N ARG A 25 12.51 0.27 -0.14
CA ARG A 25 12.94 -0.93 0.60
C ARG A 25 12.26 -2.22 0.11
N ASN A 26 11.12 -2.10 -0.57
CA ASN A 26 10.33 -3.24 -1.04
C ASN A 26 10.52 -3.57 -2.54
N GLU A 27 11.35 -2.82 -3.28
CA GLU A 27 11.57 -3.07 -4.71
C GLU A 27 13.01 -3.48 -5.06
N LYS A 28 13.13 -4.35 -6.07
CA LYS A 28 14.37 -4.54 -6.83
C LYS A 28 14.55 -3.29 -7.70
N THR A 29 15.59 -2.53 -7.39
CA THR A 29 15.93 -1.17 -7.83
C THR A 29 16.06 -0.92 -9.34
N GLU A 30 15.83 -1.91 -10.20
CA GLU A 30 16.04 -1.81 -11.65
C GLU A 30 14.80 -1.32 -12.44
N SER A 31 13.64 -1.15 -11.79
CA SER A 31 12.36 -0.89 -12.49
C SER A 31 11.66 0.43 -12.14
N LYS A 32 12.35 1.38 -11.48
CA LYS A 32 11.76 2.67 -11.04
C LYS A 32 11.09 3.50 -12.14
N TYR A 33 11.49 3.35 -13.39
CA TYR A 33 10.88 4.07 -14.51
C TYR A 33 9.86 3.21 -15.28
N PHE A 34 9.72 1.94 -14.95
CA PHE A 34 8.82 1.03 -15.65
C PHE A 34 7.37 1.23 -15.20
N LEU A 35 7.12 1.35 -13.89
CA LEU A 35 5.76 1.35 -13.37
C LEU A 35 4.95 2.57 -13.81
N GLU A 36 5.51 3.78 -13.71
CA GLU A 36 4.83 5.00 -14.18
C GLU A 36 4.48 4.90 -15.67
N ASN A 37 5.45 4.49 -16.49
CA ASN A 37 5.26 4.34 -17.94
C ASN A 37 4.22 3.27 -18.26
N TYR A 38 4.26 2.13 -17.56
CA TYR A 38 3.30 1.05 -17.70
C TYR A 38 1.88 1.51 -17.36
N LEU A 39 1.68 2.16 -16.21
CA LEU A 39 0.37 2.66 -15.78
C LEU A 39 -0.19 3.69 -16.78
N ASN A 40 0.63 4.65 -17.18
CA ASN A 40 0.20 5.67 -18.14
C ASN A 40 -0.05 5.09 -19.54
N THR A 41 0.60 4.00 -19.94
CA THR A 41 0.36 3.33 -21.22
C THR A 41 -0.91 2.48 -21.15
N GLU A 42 -0.96 1.51 -20.24
CA GLU A 42 -2.05 0.53 -20.17
C GLU A 42 -3.37 1.13 -19.71
N LEU A 43 -3.37 2.01 -18.71
CA LEU A 43 -4.62 2.54 -18.15
C LEU A 43 -5.17 3.70 -18.96
N SER A 44 -4.30 4.55 -19.51
CA SER A 44 -4.74 5.68 -20.37
C SER A 44 -5.14 5.20 -21.76
N MET A 45 -4.38 4.31 -22.40
CA MET A 45 -4.70 3.86 -23.77
C MET A 45 -5.96 3.00 -23.82
N ASN A 46 -6.24 2.24 -22.76
CA ASN A 46 -7.46 1.44 -22.66
C ASN A 46 -8.69 2.26 -22.20
N GLY A 47 -8.53 3.58 -21.99
CA GLY A 47 -9.62 4.48 -21.59
C GLY A 47 -10.14 4.25 -20.16
N THR A 48 -9.39 3.53 -19.33
CA THR A 48 -9.75 3.23 -17.93
C THR A 48 -9.67 4.48 -17.05
N THR A 49 -8.76 5.40 -17.36
CA THR A 49 -8.61 6.70 -16.70
C THR A 49 -8.12 7.76 -17.69
N SER A 50 -8.43 9.02 -17.41
CA SER A 50 -7.92 10.19 -18.13
C SER A 50 -6.88 10.98 -17.33
N GLY A 51 -6.68 10.63 -16.06
CA GLY A 51 -5.69 11.25 -15.19
C GLY A 51 -4.32 10.62 -15.36
N LYS A 52 -3.26 11.41 -15.17
CA LYS A 52 -1.89 10.91 -15.26
C LYS A 52 -1.47 10.27 -13.94
N PHE A 53 -0.67 9.23 -14.03
CA PHE A 53 0.02 8.67 -12.87
C PHE A 53 1.40 9.30 -12.74
N ALA A 54 1.73 9.75 -11.54
CA ALA A 54 3.09 10.10 -11.13
C ALA A 54 3.53 9.12 -10.04
N VAL A 55 4.64 8.44 -10.24
CA VAL A 55 5.18 7.47 -9.28
C VAL A 55 6.42 8.06 -8.62
N GLN A 56 6.36 8.24 -7.31
CA GLN A 56 7.46 8.73 -6.49
C GLN A 56 8.00 7.59 -5.63
N TYR A 57 9.31 7.48 -5.61
CA TYR A 57 10.01 6.50 -4.80
C TYR A 57 10.65 7.20 -3.60
N PHE A 58 10.46 6.62 -2.43
CA PHE A 58 11.01 7.14 -1.17
C PHE A 58 11.77 6.04 -0.44
N ASP A 59 13.03 6.31 -0.09
CA ASP A 59 13.79 5.43 0.79
C ASP A 59 13.37 5.69 2.24
N SER A 60 12.49 4.84 2.77
CA SER A 60 12.06 4.95 4.16
C SER A 60 13.11 4.49 5.17
N ALA A 61 14.27 3.98 4.73
CA ALA A 61 15.29 3.50 5.65
C ALA A 61 15.74 4.57 6.64
N ASN A 62 15.79 5.83 6.18
CA ASN A 62 16.17 7.00 6.99
C ASN A 62 14.98 7.71 7.65
N ASN A 63 13.75 7.22 7.45
CA ASN A 63 12.56 7.76 8.10
C ASN A 63 12.23 6.97 9.36
N ASN A 64 12.69 7.47 10.51
CA ASN A 64 12.49 6.82 11.81
C ASN A 64 11.01 6.55 12.13
N ILE A 65 10.08 7.41 11.70
CA ILE A 65 8.65 7.23 11.97
C ILE A 65 8.13 6.02 11.18
N ILE A 66 8.52 5.88 9.92
CA ILE A 66 8.12 4.74 9.08
C ILE A 66 8.74 3.44 9.61
N GLN A 67 10.02 3.46 10.01
CA GLN A 67 10.69 2.32 10.63
C GLN A 67 9.98 1.85 11.90
N ILE A 68 9.58 2.78 12.77
CA ILE A 68 8.84 2.46 13.99
C ILE A 68 7.47 1.85 13.65
N ALA A 69 6.76 2.42 12.67
CA ALA A 69 5.46 1.92 12.24
C ALA A 69 5.56 0.48 11.70
N ASP A 70 6.59 0.18 10.90
CA ASP A 70 6.84 -1.15 10.34
C ASP A 70 7.08 -2.20 11.44
N VAL A 71 7.88 -1.87 12.46
CA VAL A 71 8.10 -2.75 13.62
C VAL A 71 6.78 -3.08 14.34
N PHE A 72 5.95 -2.07 14.59
CA PHE A 72 4.66 -2.30 15.25
C PHE A 72 3.68 -3.11 14.38
N ALA A 73 3.65 -2.85 13.08
CA ALA A 73 2.82 -3.60 12.15
C ALA A 73 3.22 -5.08 12.10
N ASN A 74 4.53 -5.37 12.00
CA ASN A 74 5.08 -6.72 11.96
C ASN A 74 4.87 -7.47 13.27
N LEU A 75 5.05 -6.80 14.41
CA LEU A 75 4.78 -7.37 15.74
C LEU A 75 3.30 -7.77 15.86
N TYR A 76 2.40 -6.86 15.49
CA TYR A 76 0.96 -7.10 15.60
C TYR A 76 0.49 -8.19 14.63
N TYR A 77 0.97 -8.18 13.38
CA TYR A 77 0.65 -9.22 12.40
C TYR A 77 1.15 -10.60 12.85
N SER A 78 2.37 -10.67 13.38
CA SER A 78 2.92 -11.91 13.95
C SER A 78 2.07 -12.41 15.11
N HIS A 79 1.61 -11.52 15.99
CA HIS A 79 0.66 -11.87 17.04
C HIS A 79 -0.65 -12.44 16.49
N MET A 80 -1.23 -11.82 15.47
CA MET A 80 -2.45 -12.33 14.84
C MET A 80 -2.28 -13.72 14.22
N LYS A 81 -1.07 -14.06 13.74
CA LYS A 81 -0.77 -15.36 13.15
C LYS A 81 -0.46 -16.45 14.19
N THR A 82 0.30 -16.13 15.23
CA THR A 82 0.85 -17.14 16.16
C THR A 82 0.23 -17.10 17.55
N GLY A 83 -0.41 -16.00 17.93
CA GLY A 83 -0.84 -15.72 19.30
C GLY A 83 0.29 -15.41 20.29
N GLY A 84 1.56 -15.45 19.86
CA GLY A 84 2.74 -15.48 20.75
C GLY A 84 3.01 -14.19 21.52
N TYR A 85 2.61 -13.03 21.00
CA TYR A 85 2.98 -11.72 21.58
C TYR A 85 1.89 -11.09 22.47
N LYS A 86 1.05 -11.90 23.13
CA LYS A 86 -0.09 -11.39 23.90
C LYS A 86 0.34 -10.40 25.00
N GLU A 87 1.39 -10.74 25.75
CA GLU A 87 1.90 -9.90 26.83
C GLU A 87 2.47 -8.58 26.33
N ASP A 88 3.21 -8.59 25.22
CA ASP A 88 3.79 -7.38 24.64
C ASP A 88 2.71 -6.45 24.10
N ILE A 89 1.71 -6.98 23.40
CA ILE A 89 0.55 -6.20 22.97
C ILE A 89 -0.21 -5.61 24.16
N GLN A 90 -0.32 -6.35 25.28
CA GLN A 90 -0.95 -5.83 26.49
C GLN A 90 -0.15 -4.70 27.12
N LYS A 91 1.18 -4.82 27.23
CA LYS A 91 2.06 -3.73 27.71
C LYS A 91 1.89 -2.46 26.87
N LEU A 92 1.79 -2.59 25.55
CA LEU A 92 1.59 -1.45 24.65
C LEU A 92 0.23 -0.77 24.85
N LYS A 93 -0.83 -1.52 25.19
CA LYS A 93 -2.14 -0.97 25.55
C LYS A 93 -2.09 -0.26 26.89
N ASP A 94 -1.49 -0.89 27.90
CA ASP A 94 -1.41 -0.35 29.26
C ASP A 94 -0.59 0.95 29.30
N ALA A 95 0.48 1.02 28.51
CA ALA A 95 1.30 2.21 28.32
C ALA A 95 0.61 3.32 27.48
N LYS A 96 -0.62 3.10 26.98
CA LYS A 96 -1.35 4.00 26.08
C LYS A 96 -0.60 4.35 24.78
N ILE A 97 0.30 3.46 24.35
CA ILE A 97 1.01 3.55 23.07
C ILE A 97 0.10 3.03 21.95
N LEU A 98 -0.51 1.85 22.15
CA LEU A 98 -1.51 1.31 21.24
C LEU A 98 -2.89 1.91 21.57
N LYS A 99 -3.23 3.02 20.91
CA LYS A 99 -4.47 3.77 21.20
C LYS A 99 -5.71 3.26 20.46
N CYS A 100 -5.54 2.81 19.22
CA CYS A 100 -6.65 2.34 18.40
C CYS A 100 -6.19 1.22 17.48
N LEU A 101 -7.13 0.36 17.10
CA LEU A 101 -6.95 -0.64 16.06
C LEU A 101 -7.82 -0.24 14.89
N PHE A 102 -7.19 0.06 13.76
CA PHE A 102 -7.91 0.23 12.51
C PHE A 102 -8.37 -1.15 12.03
N LYS A 103 -9.68 -1.33 11.87
CA LYS A 103 -10.26 -2.51 11.24
C LYS A 103 -10.65 -2.12 9.82
N PHE A 104 -10.06 -2.79 8.84
CA PHE A 104 -10.50 -2.63 7.46
C PHE A 104 -11.98 -3.01 7.36
N PRO A 105 -12.80 -2.20 6.67
CA PRO A 105 -14.17 -2.60 6.35
C PRO A 105 -14.14 -3.90 5.53
N VAL A 106 -15.09 -4.78 5.84
CA VAL A 106 -15.26 -6.08 5.18
C VAL A 106 -16.15 -5.94 3.95
#